data_AF-A0A6H1UH44-F1
#
_entry.id   AF-A0A6H1UH44-F1
#
_cell.length_a   1.000
_cell.length_b   1.000
_cell.length_c   1.000
_cell.angle_alpha   90.00
_cell.angle_beta   90.00
_cell.angle_gamma   90.00
#
_symmetry.space_group_name_H-M   'P 1'
#
loop_
_entity.id
_entity.type
_entity.pdbx_description
1 polymer ?
#
loop_
_entity_poly.entity_id
_entity_poly.type
_entity_poly.pdbx_seq_one_letter_code
_entity_poly.pdbx_strand_id
1 'polypeptide(L)'
;MKCSVYIATSADGYIATAEGSVDWLHSAGNREADMSNNPDMGFNDFIDSVDCMIMGRKCMDVISSFNLTPAQWPYGETKIYVLSNSVNEPPENLRGKVEMYSGDIIELINRLEDSGYEHAYIDGGSTITAFINLHLINEITITRAPIILGKGIPLFGELGASIKLVNSEATAFPNHFIQEKYEVKYFG
;
A
#
# COMPACT_ATOMS: atom_id res chain seq x y z
N MET A 1 14.62 9.24 4.55
CA MET A 1 13.60 8.90 3.56
C MET A 1 12.26 8.78 4.26
N LYS A 2 11.27 9.52 3.77
CA LYS A 2 9.88 9.43 4.21
C LYS A 2 9.28 8.10 3.72
N CYS A 3 8.56 7.37 4.57
CA CYS A 3 7.81 6.19 4.16
C CYS A 3 6.31 6.42 4.39
N SER A 4 5.51 6.24 3.35
CA SER A 4 4.06 6.48 3.37
C SER A 4 3.29 5.22 2.99
N VAL A 5 2.15 5.02 3.64
CA VAL A 5 1.17 3.99 3.28
C VAL A 5 0.00 4.65 2.56
N TYR A 6 -0.45 4.05 1.48
CA TYR A 6 -1.67 4.44 0.76
C TYR A 6 -2.44 3.18 0.41
N ILE A 7 -3.52 2.88 1.14
CA ILE A 7 -4.15 1.55 1.07
C ILE A 7 -5.66 1.62 1.20
N ALA A 8 -6.37 0.73 0.50
CA ALA A 8 -7.81 0.54 0.67
C ALA A 8 -8.11 -0.60 1.64
N THR A 9 -9.16 -0.47 2.44
CA THR A 9 -9.60 -1.49 3.38
C THR A 9 -11.13 -1.54 3.50
N SER A 10 -11.68 -2.67 3.89
CA SER A 10 -13.08 -2.78 4.32
C SER A 10 -13.32 -1.97 5.61
N ALA A 11 -14.58 -1.69 5.94
CA ALA A 11 -14.93 -0.95 7.15
C ALA A 11 -14.40 -1.62 8.44
N ASP A 12 -14.29 -2.95 8.43
CA ASP A 12 -13.78 -3.80 9.49
C ASP A 12 -12.27 -4.13 9.39
N GLY A 13 -11.53 -3.47 8.50
CA GLY A 13 -10.05 -3.45 8.53
C GLY A 13 -9.34 -4.55 7.74
N TYR A 14 -10.01 -5.18 6.78
CA TYR A 14 -9.41 -6.19 5.89
C TYR A 14 -9.01 -5.56 4.54
N ILE A 15 -7.86 -5.96 4.00
CA ILE A 15 -7.33 -5.48 2.70
C ILE A 15 -7.61 -6.46 1.56
N ALA A 16 -7.96 -7.70 1.90
CA ALA A 16 -8.35 -8.74 0.93
C ALA A 16 -9.24 -9.78 1.62
N THR A 17 -9.94 -10.60 0.82
CA THR A 17 -10.62 -11.79 1.33
C THR A 17 -9.63 -12.82 1.87
N ALA A 18 -10.11 -13.89 2.52
CA ALA A 18 -9.24 -14.96 3.03
C ALA A 18 -8.44 -15.66 1.91
N GLU A 19 -8.99 -15.66 0.70
CA GLU A 19 -8.41 -16.20 -0.53
C GLU A 19 -7.49 -15.17 -1.24
N GLY A 20 -7.40 -13.94 -0.72
CA GLY A 20 -6.54 -12.90 -1.27
C GLY A 20 -7.17 -12.03 -2.38
N SER A 21 -8.48 -12.16 -2.64
CA SER A 21 -9.16 -11.33 -3.65
C SER A 21 -9.40 -9.91 -3.12
N VAL A 22 -9.31 -8.94 -4.05
CA VAL A 22 -9.64 -7.53 -3.84
C VAL A 22 -10.81 -7.05 -4.71
N ASP A 23 -11.49 -7.97 -5.42
CA ASP A 23 -12.54 -7.64 -6.41
C ASP A 23 -13.71 -6.87 -5.80
N TRP A 24 -13.93 -7.04 -4.50
CA TRP A 24 -14.94 -6.34 -3.71
C TRP A 24 -14.76 -4.81 -3.76
N LEU A 25 -13.55 -4.29 -4.01
CA LEU A 25 -13.32 -2.85 -4.17
C LEU A 25 -14.12 -2.27 -5.35
N HIS A 26 -14.33 -3.04 -6.42
CA HIS A 26 -15.06 -2.58 -7.61
C HIS A 26 -16.59 -2.53 -7.44
N SER A 27 -17.11 -3.12 -6.37
CA SER A 27 -18.57 -3.23 -6.14
C SER A 27 -19.01 -2.72 -4.77
N ALA A 28 -18.09 -2.44 -3.84
CA ALA A 28 -18.44 -1.97 -2.51
C ALA A 28 -19.13 -0.61 -2.51
N GLY A 29 -18.67 0.34 -3.34
CA GLY A 29 -19.20 1.69 -3.41
C GLY A 29 -20.39 1.87 -4.33
N ASN A 30 -20.94 3.10 -4.33
CA ASN A 30 -21.94 3.50 -5.32
C ASN A 30 -21.28 3.72 -6.69
N ARG A 31 -21.52 2.78 -7.61
CA ARG A 31 -20.98 2.79 -8.98
C ARG A 31 -21.59 3.85 -9.90
N GLU A 32 -22.73 4.42 -9.50
CA GLU A 32 -23.42 5.49 -10.24
C GLU A 32 -23.02 6.89 -9.74
N ALA A 33 -22.15 6.97 -8.74
CA ALA A 33 -21.71 8.24 -8.19
C ALA A 33 -20.83 9.02 -9.20
N ASP A 34 -21.02 10.33 -9.25
CA ASP A 34 -20.16 11.22 -10.02
C ASP A 34 -18.80 11.40 -9.30
N MET A 35 -17.77 10.76 -9.85
CA MET A 35 -16.39 10.83 -9.35
C MET A 35 -15.52 11.77 -10.19
N SER A 36 -16.09 12.58 -11.09
CA SER A 36 -15.34 13.41 -12.04
C SER A 36 -14.33 14.36 -11.39
N ASN A 37 -14.62 14.85 -10.18
CA ASN A 37 -13.70 15.71 -9.43
C ASN A 37 -12.48 14.97 -8.85
N ASN A 38 -12.58 13.66 -8.57
CA ASN A 38 -11.53 12.85 -7.95
C ASN A 38 -11.63 11.38 -8.41
N PRO A 39 -11.36 11.07 -9.69
CA PRO A 39 -11.68 9.77 -10.29
C PRO A 39 -10.89 8.59 -9.70
N ASP A 40 -9.72 8.85 -9.14
CA ASP A 40 -8.78 7.89 -8.55
C ASP A 40 -8.56 8.11 -7.04
N MET A 41 -9.35 9.02 -6.44
CA MET A 41 -9.22 9.46 -5.04
C MET A 41 -7.84 9.98 -4.65
N GLY A 42 -7.04 10.49 -5.61
CA GLY A 42 -5.71 11.06 -5.37
C GLY A 42 -4.56 10.06 -5.49
N PHE A 43 -4.79 8.86 -6.03
CA PHE A 43 -3.73 7.86 -6.18
C PHE A 43 -2.63 8.29 -7.15
N ASN A 44 -2.96 8.92 -8.28
CA ASN A 44 -1.96 9.39 -9.24
C ASN A 44 -1.07 10.47 -8.62
N ASP A 45 -1.66 11.47 -7.96
CA ASP A 45 -0.89 12.51 -7.24
C ASP A 45 0.02 11.89 -6.17
N PHE A 46 -0.42 10.82 -5.50
CA PHE A 46 0.40 10.10 -4.54
C PHE A 46 1.56 9.36 -5.19
N ILE A 47 1.31 8.60 -6.27
CA ILE A 47 2.36 7.87 -6.99
C ILE A 47 3.38 8.82 -7.60
N ASP A 48 2.96 9.95 -8.15
CA ASP A 48 3.86 10.98 -8.70
C ASP A 48 4.73 11.63 -7.60
N SER A 49 4.34 11.51 -6.33
CA SER A 49 5.07 12.06 -5.19
C SER A 49 6.13 11.11 -4.61
N VAL A 50 6.17 9.84 -5.02
CA VAL A 50 7.10 8.83 -4.47
C VAL A 50 8.22 8.49 -5.46
N ASP A 51 9.39 8.18 -4.93
CA ASP A 51 10.55 7.78 -5.73
C ASP A 51 10.56 6.26 -5.98
N CYS A 52 10.01 5.49 -5.05
CA CYS A 52 9.90 4.04 -5.15
C CYS A 52 8.71 3.47 -4.37
N MET A 53 8.41 2.20 -4.65
CA MET A 53 7.50 1.37 -3.90
C MET A 53 8.27 0.20 -3.27
N ILE A 54 7.93 -0.15 -2.04
CA ILE A 54 8.45 -1.32 -1.33
C ILE A 54 7.26 -2.18 -0.92
N MET A 55 7.23 -3.43 -1.37
CA MET A 55 6.15 -4.36 -1.08
C MET A 55 6.66 -5.75 -0.70
N GLY A 56 5.80 -6.54 -0.07
CA GLY A 56 6.10 -7.95 0.22
C GLY A 56 5.71 -8.88 -0.93
N ARG A 57 6.31 -10.08 -0.98
CA ARG A 57 5.98 -11.12 -1.96
C ARG A 57 4.47 -11.37 -2.17
N LYS A 58 3.68 -11.42 -1.09
CA LYS A 58 2.23 -11.67 -1.22
C LYS A 58 1.50 -10.57 -1.99
N CYS A 59 1.91 -9.31 -1.82
CA CYS A 59 1.38 -8.19 -2.59
C CYS A 59 1.79 -8.31 -4.07
N MET A 60 3.06 -8.64 -4.34
CA MET A 60 3.54 -8.95 -5.69
C MET A 60 2.72 -10.06 -6.36
N ASP A 61 2.45 -11.15 -5.66
CA ASP A 61 1.67 -12.29 -6.19
C ASP A 61 0.25 -11.86 -6.59
N VAL A 62 -0.39 -10.98 -5.79
CA VAL A 62 -1.70 -10.41 -6.10
C VAL A 62 -1.64 -9.50 -7.33
N ILE A 63 -0.68 -8.57 -7.39
CA ILE A 63 -0.48 -7.68 -8.56
C ILE A 63 -0.23 -8.50 -9.83
N SER A 64 0.59 -9.55 -9.75
CA SER A 64 0.85 -10.47 -10.85
C SER A 64 -0.43 -11.17 -11.32
N SER A 65 -1.33 -11.55 -10.40
CA SER A 65 -2.58 -12.25 -10.74
C SER A 65 -3.54 -11.43 -11.61
N PHE A 66 -3.46 -10.10 -11.56
CA PHE A 66 -4.31 -9.23 -12.39
C PHE A 66 -3.92 -9.23 -13.88
N ASN A 67 -2.73 -9.73 -14.24
CA ASN A 67 -2.25 -9.80 -15.61
C ASN A 67 -2.43 -8.47 -16.39
N LEU A 68 -2.04 -7.36 -15.74
CA LEU A 68 -2.21 -6.03 -16.28
C LEU A 68 -1.40 -5.85 -17.57
N THR A 69 -2.03 -5.25 -18.58
CA THR A 69 -1.33 -4.77 -19.77
C THR A 69 -0.45 -3.55 -19.43
N PRO A 70 0.53 -3.18 -20.28
CA PRO A 70 1.31 -1.96 -20.06
C PRO A 70 0.46 -0.69 -19.89
N ALA A 71 -0.67 -0.58 -20.58
CA ALA A 71 -1.59 0.56 -20.48
C ALA A 71 -2.41 0.57 -19.17
N GLN A 72 -2.49 -0.57 -18.47
CA GLN A 72 -3.18 -0.70 -17.18
C GLN A 72 -2.22 -0.62 -16.00
N TRP A 73 -0.91 -0.53 -16.24
CA TRP A 73 0.10 -0.51 -15.17
C TRP A 73 0.02 0.82 -14.41
N PRO A 74 -0.42 0.82 -13.13
CA PRO A 74 -0.78 2.05 -12.44
C PRO A 74 0.43 2.75 -11.81
N TYR A 75 1.59 2.10 -11.77
CA TYR A 75 2.78 2.60 -11.09
C TYR A 75 3.74 3.37 -12.01
N GLY A 76 3.40 3.52 -13.29
CA GLY A 76 4.26 4.17 -14.28
C GLY A 76 5.69 3.60 -14.28
N GLU A 77 6.67 4.49 -14.15
CA GLU A 77 8.11 4.17 -14.09
C GLU A 77 8.64 4.01 -12.65
N THR A 78 7.75 4.05 -11.65
CA THR A 78 8.13 3.92 -10.23
C THR A 78 8.86 2.60 -10.00
N LYS A 79 10.06 2.66 -9.42
CA LYS A 79 10.81 1.44 -9.09
C LYS A 79 10.14 0.69 -7.96
N ILE A 80 9.96 -0.62 -8.11
CA ILE A 80 9.29 -1.45 -7.11
C ILE A 80 10.27 -2.50 -6.55
N TYR A 81 10.50 -2.45 -5.25
CA TYR A 81 11.31 -3.42 -4.50
C TYR A 81 10.43 -4.43 -3.80
N VAL A 82 10.69 -5.72 -4.02
CA VAL A 82 9.92 -6.82 -3.43
C VAL A 82 10.73 -7.53 -2.36
N LEU A 83 10.28 -7.41 -1.12
CA LEU A 83 10.87 -8.10 0.03
C LEU A 83 10.50 -9.59 0.00
N SER A 84 11.52 -10.45 -0.10
CA SER A 84 11.36 -11.90 -0.16
C SER A 84 12.65 -12.63 0.21
N ASN A 85 12.57 -13.52 1.21
CA ASN A 85 13.70 -14.39 1.60
C ASN A 85 13.66 -15.77 0.93
N SER A 86 12.57 -16.10 0.25
CA SER A 86 12.32 -17.45 -0.28
C SER A 86 12.26 -17.51 -1.81
N VAL A 87 11.99 -16.38 -2.46
CA VAL A 87 11.86 -16.25 -3.91
C VAL A 87 12.80 -15.15 -4.36
N ASN A 88 13.68 -15.47 -5.31
CA ASN A 88 14.70 -14.55 -5.82
C ASN A 88 14.37 -14.01 -7.22
N GLU A 89 13.36 -14.58 -7.89
CA GLU A 89 12.97 -14.22 -9.25
C GLU A 89 11.49 -13.83 -9.29
N PRO A 90 11.12 -12.72 -9.94
CA PRO A 90 9.72 -12.33 -10.06
C PRO A 90 8.98 -13.21 -11.08
N PRO A 91 7.64 -13.27 -11.00
CA PRO A 91 6.79 -13.84 -12.04
C PRO A 91 7.11 -13.25 -13.42
N GLU A 92 6.92 -14.05 -14.47
CA GLU A 92 7.29 -13.66 -15.85
C GLU A 92 6.66 -12.33 -16.28
N ASN A 93 5.39 -12.11 -15.95
CA ASN A 93 4.65 -10.88 -16.28
C ASN A 93 5.10 -9.64 -15.50
N LEU A 94 5.92 -9.79 -14.45
CA LEU A 94 6.50 -8.70 -13.67
C LEU A 94 8.02 -8.52 -13.87
N ARG A 95 8.65 -9.34 -14.73
CA ARG A 95 10.07 -9.19 -15.05
C ARG A 95 10.35 -7.79 -15.63
N GLY A 96 11.37 -7.13 -15.09
CA GLY A 96 11.73 -5.77 -15.45
C GLY A 96 10.83 -4.68 -14.85
N LYS A 97 9.77 -5.04 -14.11
CA LYS A 97 8.91 -4.10 -13.36
C LYS A 97 9.23 -4.05 -11.88
N VAL A 98 9.86 -5.10 -11.36
CA VAL A 98 10.19 -5.24 -9.94
C VAL A 98 11.62 -5.71 -9.75
N GLU A 99 12.23 -5.32 -8.63
CA GLU A 99 13.53 -5.81 -8.14
C GLU A 99 13.31 -6.64 -6.87
N MET A 100 13.79 -7.89 -6.86
CA MET A 100 13.70 -8.75 -5.68
C MET A 100 14.79 -8.38 -4.66
N TYR A 101 14.43 -8.32 -3.38
CA TYR A 101 15.34 -7.99 -2.29
C TYR A 101 15.15 -8.94 -1.09
N SER A 102 16.26 -9.52 -0.61
CA SER A 102 16.29 -10.53 0.46
C SER A 102 17.12 -10.13 1.68
N GLY A 103 17.49 -8.84 1.77
CA GLY A 103 18.25 -8.30 2.89
C GLY A 103 17.38 -7.69 4.00
N ASP A 104 18.02 -6.97 4.90
CA ASP A 104 17.35 -6.26 5.99
C ASP A 104 16.65 -4.97 5.51
N ILE A 105 15.51 -4.62 6.12
CA ILE A 105 14.74 -3.44 5.72
C ILE A 105 15.56 -2.16 5.95
N ILE A 106 16.28 -2.04 7.07
CA ILE A 106 17.07 -0.84 7.37
C ILE A 106 18.22 -0.69 6.38
N GLU A 107 18.87 -1.80 6.00
CA GLU A 107 19.90 -1.79 4.96
C GLU A 107 19.35 -1.34 3.59
N LEU A 108 18.13 -1.79 3.22
CA LEU A 108 17.46 -1.31 2.01
C LEU A 108 17.19 0.19 2.07
N ILE A 109 16.66 0.69 3.18
CA ILE A 109 16.37 2.12 3.37
C ILE A 109 17.65 2.95 3.22
N ASN A 110 18.72 2.60 3.93
CA ASN A 110 19.99 3.31 3.85
C ASN A 110 20.54 3.33 2.41
N ARG A 111 20.48 2.18 1.71
CA ARG A 111 20.92 2.07 0.31
C ARG A 111 20.11 2.97 -0.63
N LEU A 112 18.81 3.08 -0.41
CA LEU A 112 17.93 3.94 -1.20
C LEU A 112 18.20 5.43 -0.91
N GLU A 113 18.40 5.79 0.35
CA GLU A 113 18.82 7.15 0.76
C GLU A 113 20.17 7.54 0.13
N ASP A 114 21.16 6.65 0.18
CA ASP A 114 22.47 6.84 -0.45
C ASP A 114 22.37 7.01 -1.98
N SER A 115 21.30 6.46 -2.57
CA SER A 115 20.98 6.60 -4.00
C SER A 115 20.12 7.82 -4.31
N GLY A 116 19.83 8.66 -3.32
CA GLY A 116 19.08 9.91 -3.46
C GLY A 116 17.56 9.78 -3.38
N TYR A 117 17.01 8.65 -2.91
CA TYR A 117 15.58 8.48 -2.72
C TYR A 117 15.12 9.21 -1.45
N GLU A 118 14.05 9.99 -1.54
CA GLU A 118 13.52 10.81 -0.44
C GLU A 118 12.17 10.31 0.06
N HIS A 119 11.36 9.65 -0.77
CA HIS A 119 10.02 9.20 -0.44
C HIS A 119 9.68 7.81 -1.00
N ALA A 120 9.28 6.87 -0.12
CA ALA A 120 8.89 5.52 -0.48
C ALA A 120 7.41 5.23 -0.16
N TYR A 121 6.70 4.59 -1.09
CA TYR A 121 5.40 3.96 -0.89
C TYR A 121 5.56 2.56 -0.31
N ILE A 122 4.98 2.29 0.86
CA ILE A 122 5.02 0.98 1.52
C ILE A 122 3.68 0.27 1.37
N ASP A 123 3.68 -0.91 0.75
CA ASP A 123 2.47 -1.67 0.47
C ASP A 123 2.53 -3.15 0.91
N GLY A 124 1.35 -3.71 1.15
CA GLY A 124 1.13 -5.05 1.66
C GLY A 124 1.14 -5.10 3.18
N GLY A 125 0.06 -5.64 3.77
CA GLY A 125 -0.17 -5.58 5.21
C GLY A 125 0.99 -6.10 6.08
N SER A 126 1.64 -7.21 5.70
CA SER A 126 2.81 -7.72 6.44
C SER A 126 4.03 -6.79 6.35
N THR A 127 4.25 -6.16 5.20
CA THR A 127 5.35 -5.20 5.00
C THR A 127 5.08 -3.91 5.76
N ILE A 128 3.86 -3.38 5.66
CA ILE A 128 3.41 -2.22 6.45
C ILE A 128 3.61 -2.47 7.94
N THR A 129 3.18 -3.64 8.44
CA THR A 129 3.35 -4.04 9.84
C THR A 129 4.83 -4.08 10.25
N ALA A 130 5.70 -4.64 9.40
CA ALA A 130 7.14 -4.69 9.66
C ALA A 130 7.76 -3.28 9.73
N PHE A 131 7.41 -2.39 8.80
CA PHE A 131 7.88 -1.00 8.81
C PHE A 131 7.37 -0.22 10.02
N ILE A 132 6.14 -0.46 10.47
CA ILE A 132 5.62 0.13 11.70
C ILE A 132 6.45 -0.33 12.91
N ASN A 133 6.74 -1.63 13.02
CA ASN A 133 7.55 -2.18 14.13
C ASN A 133 9.01 -1.69 14.13
N LEU A 134 9.53 -1.26 12.97
CA LEU A 134 10.84 -0.62 12.82
C LEU A 134 10.80 0.91 12.99
N HIS A 135 9.64 1.48 13.31
CA HIS A 135 9.41 2.91 13.45
C HIS A 135 9.69 3.73 12.17
N LEU A 136 9.43 3.16 11.00
CA LEU A 136 9.79 3.76 9.71
C LEU A 136 8.65 4.49 9.00
N ILE A 137 7.38 4.23 9.34
CA ILE A 137 6.24 4.87 8.66
C ILE A 137 6.02 6.28 9.20
N ASN A 138 5.92 7.26 8.29
CA ASN A 138 5.64 8.65 8.63
C ASN A 138 4.17 9.01 8.44
N GLU A 139 3.54 8.51 7.38
CA GLU A 139 2.17 8.85 7.01
C GLU A 139 1.37 7.62 6.59
N ILE A 140 0.08 7.62 6.90
CA ILE A 140 -0.87 6.57 6.54
C ILE A 140 -2.12 7.20 5.94
N THR A 141 -2.39 6.86 4.68
CA THR A 141 -3.66 7.14 4.00
C THR A 141 -4.45 5.83 3.89
N ILE A 142 -5.62 5.76 4.53
CA ILE A 142 -6.52 4.62 4.50
C ILE A 142 -7.82 5.01 3.79
N THR A 143 -8.14 4.34 2.69
CA THR A 143 -9.42 4.49 2.00
C THR A 143 -10.35 3.36 2.43
N ARG A 144 -11.31 3.66 3.30
CA ARG A 144 -12.33 2.71 3.78
C ARG A 144 -13.47 2.57 2.78
N ALA A 145 -13.67 1.36 2.31
CA ALA A 145 -14.83 0.99 1.52
C ALA A 145 -16.06 0.73 2.43
N PRO A 146 -17.28 1.01 1.94
CA PRO A 146 -18.51 0.84 2.72
C PRO A 146 -18.98 -0.63 2.74
N ILE A 147 -18.12 -1.56 3.14
CA ILE A 147 -18.38 -3.00 3.22
C ILE A 147 -17.76 -3.60 4.47
N ILE A 148 -18.43 -4.58 5.08
CA ILE A 148 -17.89 -5.43 6.15
C ILE A 148 -17.61 -6.81 5.54
N LEU A 149 -16.36 -7.25 5.54
CA LEU A 149 -15.98 -8.57 4.99
C LEU A 149 -16.18 -9.70 6.01
N GLY A 150 -16.11 -9.39 7.31
CA GLY A 150 -16.25 -10.31 8.44
C GLY A 150 -15.05 -11.23 8.67
N LYS A 151 -14.23 -11.47 7.64
CA LYS A 151 -12.95 -12.17 7.70
C LYS A 151 -12.10 -11.82 6.47
N GLY A 152 -10.79 -11.91 6.59
CA GLY A 152 -9.89 -11.67 5.47
C GLY A 152 -8.44 -11.53 5.92
N ILE A 153 -7.63 -10.95 5.04
CA ILE A 153 -6.26 -10.53 5.36
C ILE A 153 -6.36 -9.15 6.02
N PRO A 154 -6.01 -8.98 7.31
CA PRO A 154 -6.10 -7.68 7.97
C PRO A 154 -5.02 -6.73 7.46
N LEU A 155 -5.30 -5.42 7.50
CA LEU A 155 -4.31 -4.38 7.17
C LEU A 155 -3.08 -4.46 8.08
N PHE A 156 -3.32 -4.52 9.40
CA PHE A 156 -2.27 -4.57 10.40
C PHE A 156 -2.20 -5.97 11.03
N GLY A 157 -0.97 -6.48 11.16
CA GLY A 157 -0.65 -7.64 11.98
C GLY A 157 -0.41 -7.27 13.44
N GLU A 158 0.34 -8.12 14.14
CA GLU A 158 0.76 -7.83 15.51
C GLU A 158 1.82 -6.71 15.54
N LEU A 159 1.56 -5.70 16.36
CA LEU A 159 2.49 -4.59 16.60
C LEU A 159 3.20 -4.81 17.93
N GLY A 160 4.50 -4.51 17.97
CA GLY A 160 5.31 -4.59 19.20
C GLY A 160 4.91 -3.55 20.25
N ALA A 161 4.27 -2.45 19.82
CA ALA A 161 3.71 -1.42 20.68
C ALA A 161 2.53 -0.72 19.98
N SER A 162 1.65 -0.10 20.76
CA SER A 162 0.66 0.82 20.20
C SER A 162 1.37 2.02 19.58
N ILE A 163 0.88 2.51 18.44
CA ILE A 163 1.33 3.77 17.82
C ILE A 163 0.24 4.83 17.92
N LYS A 164 0.60 6.11 17.88
CA LYS A 164 -0.37 7.21 17.85
C LYS A 164 -0.50 7.75 16.43
N LEU A 165 -1.73 7.97 15.99
CA LEU A 165 -2.04 8.71 14.76
C LEU A 165 -2.42 10.14 15.13
N VAL A 166 -1.88 11.12 14.42
CA VAL A 166 -2.08 12.56 14.66
C VAL A 166 -2.36 13.29 13.35
N ASN A 167 -2.74 14.57 13.43
CA ASN A 167 -3.02 15.44 12.28
C ASN A 167 -3.99 14.80 11.28
N SER A 168 -5.11 14.30 11.79
CA SER A 168 -6.08 13.55 11.00
C SER A 168 -6.82 14.44 10.01
N GLU A 169 -6.90 13.98 8.76
CA GLU A 169 -7.81 14.51 7.75
C GLU A 169 -8.75 13.40 7.29
N ALA A 170 -9.99 13.75 6.93
CA ALA A 170 -10.95 12.79 6.41
C ALA A 170 -11.75 13.39 5.26
N THR A 171 -11.82 12.67 4.15
CA THR A 171 -12.59 13.02 2.95
C THR A 171 -13.60 11.93 2.66
N ALA A 172 -14.88 12.29 2.58
CA ALA A 172 -15.92 11.39 2.09
C ALA A 172 -16.12 11.60 0.58
N PHE A 173 -16.07 10.52 -0.19
CA PHE A 173 -16.26 10.55 -1.63
C PHE A 173 -17.72 10.26 -2.01
N PRO A 174 -18.19 10.75 -3.18
CA PRO A 174 -19.54 10.48 -3.68
C PRO A 174 -19.90 8.99 -3.79
N ASN A 175 -18.93 8.11 -4.02
CA ASN A 175 -19.15 6.66 -4.07
C ASN A 175 -19.20 5.97 -2.69
N HIS A 176 -19.31 6.76 -1.60
CA HIS A 176 -19.41 6.34 -0.20
C HIS A 176 -18.11 5.80 0.43
N PHE A 177 -16.97 5.89 -0.26
CA PHE A 177 -15.68 5.64 0.38
C PHE A 177 -15.30 6.81 1.29
N ILE A 178 -14.59 6.51 2.38
CA ILE A 178 -14.00 7.53 3.26
C ILE A 178 -12.50 7.33 3.24
N GLN A 179 -11.75 8.37 2.85
CA GLN A 179 -10.30 8.37 2.95
C GLN A 179 -9.86 9.17 4.15
N GLU A 180 -9.05 8.55 4.99
CA GLU A 180 -8.49 9.13 6.19
C GLU A 180 -6.97 9.24 6.01
N LYS A 181 -6.40 10.39 6.34
CA LYS A 181 -4.94 10.63 6.33
C LYS A 181 -4.47 10.91 7.73
N TYR A 182 -3.32 10.36 8.09
CA TYR A 182 -2.72 10.48 9.41
C TYR A 182 -1.21 10.63 9.30
N GLU A 183 -0.64 11.46 10.16
CA GLU A 183 0.77 11.37 10.53
C GLU A 183 0.94 10.33 11.64
N VAL A 184 2.04 9.57 11.58
CA VAL A 184 2.38 8.54 12.57
C VAL A 184 3.35 9.12 13.61
N LYS A 185 3.01 8.91 14.88
CA LYS A 185 3.86 9.26 16.02
C LYS A 185 4.12 8.03 16.88
N TYR A 186 5.38 7.59 16.88
CA TYR A 186 5.87 6.53 17.76
C TYR A 186 6.07 7.06 19.19
N PHE A 187 5.87 6.19 20.17
CA PHE A 187 6.25 6.49 21.56
C PHE A 187 7.76 6.26 21.70
N GLY A 188 8.48 7.25 22.22
CA GLY A 188 9.91 7.15 22.53
C GLY A 188 10.17 6.60 23.93
#